data_AF-A0A0F9AHN5-F1
#
_entry.id   AF-A0A0F9AHN5-F1
#
_cell.length_a   1.000
_cell.length_b   1.000
_cell.length_c   1.000
_cell.angle_alpha   90.00
_cell.angle_beta   90.00
_cell.angle_gamma   90.00
#
_symmetry.space_group_name_H-M   'P 1'
#
loop_
_entity.id
_entity.type
_entity.pdbx_description
1 polymer ?
#
loop_
_entity_poly.entity_id
_entity_poly.type
_entity_poly.pdbx_seq_one_letter_code
_entity_poly.pdbx_strand_id
1 'polypeptide(L)'
;MTWQTSLFAYSIQAQFEAFHSRHPQVYDHLVRLAYRARGAGRSRIGMKMLFEVLRWEWTIAGLPDDAEEWKLNNNYTSRYARLIMDEQPPLDGMFELRELKAP
;
A
#
# COMPACT_ATOMS: atom_id res chain seq x y z
N MET A 1 9.34 -34.36 4.23
CA MET A 1 8.89 -33.69 2.99
C MET A 1 8.11 -32.45 3.38
N THR A 2 8.81 -31.37 3.75
CA THR A 2 8.20 -30.11 4.23
C THR A 2 9.18 -28.96 3.99
N TRP A 3 9.41 -28.60 2.73
CA TRP A 3 10.22 -27.41 2.39
C TRP A 3 9.41 -26.30 1.70
N GLN A 4 8.13 -26.56 1.36
CA GLN A 4 7.34 -25.61 0.57
C GLN A 4 6.59 -24.58 1.43
N THR A 5 6.17 -24.95 2.66
CA THR A 5 5.47 -24.03 3.58
C THR A 5 6.36 -22.89 4.10
N SER A 6 7.67 -23.13 4.20
CA SER A 6 8.62 -22.15 4.70
C SER A 6 8.80 -20.96 3.73
N LEU A 7 8.95 -21.22 2.43
CA LEU A 7 9.31 -20.17 1.46
C LEU A 7 8.19 -19.15 1.18
N PHE A 8 6.91 -19.55 1.25
CA PHE A 8 5.80 -18.63 1.03
C PHE A 8 5.69 -17.57 2.14
N ALA A 9 5.91 -17.96 3.40
CA ALA A 9 5.88 -17.04 4.55
C ALA A 9 6.93 -15.92 4.48
N TYR A 10 8.00 -16.09 3.69
CA TYR A 10 9.07 -15.08 3.54
C TYR A 10 8.87 -14.13 2.35
N SER A 11 7.96 -14.40 1.43
CA SER A 11 7.77 -13.50 0.29
C SER A 11 7.17 -12.16 0.74
N ILE A 12 7.53 -11.07 0.06
CA ILE A 12 6.89 -9.76 0.31
C ILE A 12 5.38 -9.86 -0.01
N GLN A 13 4.95 -10.83 -0.85
CA GLN A 13 3.54 -11.11 -1.15
C GLN A 13 2.75 -11.64 0.04
N ALA A 14 3.20 -12.73 0.64
CA ALA A 14 2.54 -13.25 1.83
C ALA A 14 2.56 -12.23 2.98
N GLN A 15 3.68 -11.51 3.17
CA GLN A 15 3.79 -10.47 4.19
C GLN A 15 2.79 -9.32 3.96
N PHE A 16 2.62 -8.90 2.70
CA PHE A 16 1.64 -7.89 2.31
C PHE A 16 0.21 -8.38 2.55
N GLU A 17 -0.14 -9.59 2.12
CA GLU A 17 -1.48 -10.17 2.29
C GLU A 17 -1.84 -10.30 3.77
N ALA A 18 -0.92 -10.82 4.58
CA ALA A 18 -1.11 -10.92 6.02
C ALA A 18 -1.22 -9.56 6.72
N PHE A 19 -0.50 -8.54 6.24
CA PHE A 19 -0.66 -7.17 6.74
C PHE A 19 -2.00 -6.57 6.31
N HIS A 20 -2.35 -6.69 5.03
CA HIS A 20 -3.60 -6.15 4.48
C HIS A 20 -4.84 -6.78 5.14
N SER A 21 -4.82 -8.09 5.39
CA SER A 21 -5.93 -8.78 6.07
C SER A 21 -6.12 -8.34 7.52
N ARG A 22 -5.03 -7.96 8.21
CA ARG A 22 -5.06 -7.48 9.60
C ARG A 22 -5.38 -5.98 9.70
N HIS A 23 -5.07 -5.21 8.66
CA HIS A 23 -5.22 -3.75 8.65
C HIS A 23 -6.01 -3.26 7.43
N PRO A 24 -7.25 -3.72 7.19
CA PRO A 24 -8.06 -3.32 6.03
C PRO A 24 -8.27 -1.80 5.94
N GLN A 25 -8.31 -1.11 7.08
CA GLN A 25 -8.43 0.35 7.17
C GLN A 25 -7.31 1.12 6.44
N VAL A 26 -6.12 0.52 6.26
CA VAL A 26 -5.03 1.11 5.47
C VAL A 26 -5.46 1.24 4.01
N TYR A 27 -6.03 0.18 3.44
CA TYR A 27 -6.53 0.19 2.07
C TYR A 27 -7.61 1.25 1.89
N ASP A 28 -8.63 1.24 2.75
CA ASP A 28 -9.74 2.19 2.67
C ASP A 28 -9.24 3.64 2.72
N HIS A 29 -8.24 3.90 3.57
CA HIS A 29 -7.65 5.22 3.69
C HIS A 29 -6.91 5.64 2.42
N LEU A 30 -6.08 4.76 1.87
CA LEU A 30 -5.35 5.02 0.63
C LEU A 30 -6.30 5.27 -0.55
N VAL A 31 -7.40 4.51 -0.63
CA VAL A 31 -8.45 4.71 -1.64
C VAL A 31 -9.09 6.10 -1.48
N ARG A 32 -9.44 6.52 -0.26
CA ARG A 32 -9.98 7.87 -0.01
C ARG A 32 -9.01 8.97 -0.45
N LEU A 33 -7.72 8.84 -0.11
CA LEU A 33 -6.70 9.80 -0.53
C LEU A 33 -6.53 9.83 -2.06
N ALA A 34 -6.57 8.68 -2.71
CA ALA A 34 -6.48 8.58 -4.17
C ALA A 34 -7.68 9.26 -4.86
N TYR A 35 -8.91 9.03 -4.39
CA TYR A 35 -10.09 9.72 -4.89
C TYR A 35 -10.04 11.23 -4.64
N ARG A 36 -9.56 11.66 -3.46
CA ARG A 36 -9.36 13.09 -3.18
C ARG A 36 -8.37 13.72 -4.16
N ALA A 37 -7.25 13.06 -4.44
CA ALA A 37 -6.27 13.54 -5.40
C ALA A 37 -6.87 13.63 -6.82
N ARG A 38 -7.64 12.61 -7.24
CA ARG A 38 -8.32 12.62 -8.53
C ARG A 38 -9.37 13.72 -8.64
N GLY A 39 -10.18 13.93 -7.61
CA GLY A 39 -11.16 15.01 -7.54
C GLY A 39 -10.52 16.41 -7.60
N ALA A 40 -9.26 16.53 -7.16
CA ALA A 40 -8.45 17.73 -7.32
C ALA A 40 -7.77 17.85 -8.70
N GLY A 41 -8.14 17.02 -9.68
CA GLY A 41 -7.63 17.07 -11.05
C GLY A 41 -6.27 16.38 -11.26
N ARG A 42 -5.77 15.60 -10.29
CA ARG A 42 -4.55 14.81 -10.49
C ARG A 42 -4.87 13.57 -11.31
N SER A 43 -4.10 13.35 -12.37
CA SER A 43 -4.19 12.15 -13.21
C SER A 43 -3.14 11.09 -12.86
N ARG A 44 -2.05 11.47 -12.18
CA ARG A 44 -0.99 10.58 -11.70
C ARG A 44 -0.42 11.05 -10.36
N ILE A 45 -0.20 10.10 -9.45
CA ILE A 45 0.44 10.31 -8.13
C ILE A 45 1.31 9.10 -7.73
N GLY A 46 2.23 9.29 -6.79
CA GLY A 46 3.03 8.20 -6.23
C GLY A 46 2.38 7.58 -5.01
N MET A 47 2.28 6.24 -4.92
CA MET A 47 1.74 5.57 -3.73
C MET A 47 2.56 5.87 -2.46
N LYS A 48 3.87 6.08 -2.59
CA LYS A 48 4.71 6.50 -1.46
C LYS A 48 4.26 7.83 -0.87
N MET A 49 3.82 8.79 -1.69
CA MET A 49 3.27 10.06 -1.20
C MET A 49 2.05 9.80 -0.30
N LEU A 50 1.12 8.95 -0.72
CA LEU A 50 -0.07 8.62 0.08
C LEU A 50 0.30 7.91 1.38
N PHE A 51 1.32 7.04 1.35
CA PHE A 51 1.86 6.42 2.56
C PHE A 51 2.42 7.45 3.55
N GLU A 52 3.14 8.47 3.10
CA GLU A 52 3.64 9.52 4.01
C GLU A 52 2.50 10.38 4.57
N VAL A 53 1.45 10.65 3.78
CA VAL A 53 0.24 11.32 4.27
C VAL A 53 -0.44 10.46 5.35
N LEU A 54 -0.61 9.16 5.10
CA LEU A 54 -1.20 8.24 6.07
C LEU A 54 -0.38 8.16 7.37
N ARG A 55 0.95 8.09 7.27
CA ARG A 55 1.84 8.13 8.44
C ARG A 55 1.65 9.40 9.24
N TRP A 56 1.68 10.56 8.57
CA TRP A 56 1.43 11.84 9.23
C TRP A 56 0.08 11.85 9.97
N GLU A 57 -0.98 11.39 9.31
CA GLU A 57 -2.31 11.33 9.92
C GLU A 57 -2.39 10.38 11.13
N TRP A 58 -1.62 9.29 11.12
CA TRP A 58 -1.51 8.38 12.26
C TRP A 58 -0.69 8.97 13.42
N THR A 59 0.42 9.63 13.11
CA THR A 59 1.25 10.33 14.11
C THR A 59 0.41 11.37 14.86
N ILE A 60 -0.37 12.19 14.16
CA ILE A 60 -1.24 13.20 14.81
C ILE A 60 -2.43 12.57 15.57
N ALA A 61 -2.85 11.36 15.19
CA ALA A 61 -3.87 10.60 15.88
C ALA A 61 -3.34 9.84 17.13
N GLY A 62 -2.04 9.91 17.40
CA GLY A 62 -1.40 9.24 18.55
C GLY A 62 -1.27 7.72 18.39
N LEU A 63 -1.33 7.20 17.16
CA LEU A 63 -1.06 5.79 16.90
C LEU A 63 0.45 5.53 16.99
N PRO A 64 0.89 4.38 17.55
CA PRO A 64 2.30 4.08 17.65
C PRO A 64 2.92 3.87 16.27
N ASP A 65 3.94 4.68 15.94
CA ASP A 65 4.69 4.57 14.69
C ASP A 65 5.73 3.42 14.71
N ASP A 66 6.04 2.89 15.90
CA ASP A 66 7.10 1.90 16.15
C ASP A 66 6.57 0.49 16.43
N ALA A 67 5.26 0.33 16.67
CA ALA A 67 4.66 -0.98 16.82
C ALA A 67 4.77 -1.76 15.51
N GLU A 68 5.50 -2.89 15.52
CA GLU A 68 5.71 -3.73 14.33
C GLU A 68 4.39 -4.13 13.66
N GLU A 69 3.33 -4.29 14.45
CA GLU A 69 1.98 -4.58 13.96
C GLU A 69 1.43 -3.47 13.05
N TRP A 70 1.68 -2.20 13.38
CA TRP A 70 1.13 -1.03 12.67
C TRP A 70 2.11 -0.44 11.66
N LYS A 71 3.33 -0.97 11.56
CA LYS A 71 4.38 -0.39 10.72
C LYS A 71 4.03 -0.48 9.23
N LEU A 72 3.76 0.69 8.63
CA LEU A 72 3.60 0.82 7.18
C LEU A 72 4.91 0.52 6.47
N ASN A 73 5.08 -0.71 5.95
CA ASN A 73 6.29 -1.10 5.25
C ASN A 73 6.33 -0.51 3.82
N ASN A 74 7.42 0.19 3.47
CA ASN A 74 7.60 0.77 2.14
C ASN A 74 7.53 -0.27 1.01
N ASN A 75 7.87 -1.54 1.30
CA ASN A 75 7.77 -2.63 0.33
C ASN A 75 6.32 -2.94 -0.10
N TYR A 76 5.32 -2.49 0.67
CA TYR A 76 3.90 -2.69 0.38
C TYR A 76 3.32 -1.64 -0.57
N THR A 77 3.99 -0.51 -0.75
CA THR A 77 3.51 0.60 -1.61
C THR A 77 3.16 0.12 -3.02
N SER A 78 4.04 -0.65 -3.66
CA SER A 78 3.80 -1.15 -5.03
C SER A 78 2.62 -2.12 -5.13
N ARG A 79 2.22 -2.75 -4.02
CA ARG A 79 1.13 -3.73 -3.96
C ARG A 79 -0.20 -3.05 -3.74
N TYR A 80 -0.24 -2.09 -2.82
CA TYR A 80 -1.40 -1.22 -2.67
C TYR A 80 -1.68 -0.43 -3.94
N ALA A 81 -0.65 0.06 -4.65
CA ALA A 81 -0.85 0.72 -5.94
C ALA A 81 -1.58 -0.17 -6.94
N ARG A 82 -1.10 -1.41 -7.12
CA ARG A 82 -1.71 -2.38 -8.04
C ARG A 82 -3.11 -2.79 -7.59
N LEU A 83 -3.28 -3.13 -6.31
CA LEU A 83 -4.56 -3.53 -5.74
C LEU A 83 -5.62 -2.44 -5.92
N ILE A 84 -5.28 -1.17 -5.69
CA ILE A 84 -6.25 -0.07 -5.87
C ILE A 84 -6.60 0.12 -7.35
N MET A 85 -5.64 0.02 -8.28
CA MET A 85 -5.96 0.14 -9.71
C MET A 85 -6.85 -1.01 -10.21
N ASP A 86 -6.66 -2.21 -9.65
CA ASP A 86 -7.44 -3.40 -9.98
C ASP A 86 -8.86 -3.35 -9.40
N GLU A 87 -8.98 -3.04 -8.10
CA GLU A 87 -10.25 -3.04 -7.36
C GLU A 87 -11.08 -1.76 -7.55
N GLN A 88 -10.45 -0.67 -7.99
CA GLN A 88 -11.12 0.61 -8.21
C GLN A 88 -10.93 1.03 -9.66
N PRO A 89 -11.77 0.57 -10.61
CA PRO A 89 -11.66 0.92 -12.03
C PRO A 89 -11.54 2.43 -12.33
N PRO A 90 -12.20 3.34 -11.57
CA PRO A 90 -11.99 4.76 -11.79
C PRO A 90 -10.55 5.23 -11.47
N LEU A 91 -9.81 4.52 -10.64
CA LEU A 91 -8.43 4.84 -10.26
C LEU A 91 -7.39 4.07 -11.09
N ASP A 92 -7.79 3.32 -12.12
CA ASP A 92 -6.84 2.65 -13.01
C ASP A 92 -5.88 3.67 -13.66
N GLY A 93 -4.59 3.31 -13.69
CA GLY A 93 -3.51 4.17 -14.17
C GLY A 93 -3.14 5.36 -13.27
N MET A 94 -3.79 5.54 -12.11
CA MET A 94 -3.54 6.67 -11.20
C MET A 94 -2.15 6.64 -10.57
N PHE A 95 -1.54 5.46 -10.42
CA PHE A 95 -0.25 5.31 -9.76
C PHE A 95 0.91 5.11 -10.72
N GLU A 96 2.00 5.82 -10.45
CA GLU A 96 3.27 5.59 -11.14
C GLU A 96 3.90 4.28 -10.64
N LEU A 97 3.74 3.21 -11.41
CA LEU A 97 4.55 2.01 -11.25
C LEU A 97 5.91 2.27 -11.91
N ARG A 98 7.00 2.17 -11.16
CA ARG A 98 8.32 2.11 -11.79
C ARG A 98 8.36 0.87 -12.69
N GLU A 99 8.66 1.06 -13.96
CA GLU A 99 9.09 -0.05 -14.80
C GLU A 99 10.32 -0.68 -14.15
N LEU A 100 10.25 -1.98 -13.89
CA LEU A 100 11.44 -2.76 -13.55
C LEU A 100 12.28 -2.85 -14.82
N LYS A 101 13.21 -1.90 -15.00
CA LYS A 101 14.26 -2.07 -16.00
C LYS A 101 15.15 -3.21 -15.50
N ALA A 102 15.08 -4.35 -16.18
CA ALA A 102 16.12 -5.37 -16.04
C ALA A 102 17.45 -4.76 -16.58
N PRO A 103 18.58 -4.91 -15.86
CA PRO A 103 19.89 -4.64 -16.44
C PRO A 103 20.23 -5.65 -17.53
#